data_AF-A0A264W3A7-F1
#
_entry.id   AF-A0A264W3A7-F1
#
_cell.length_a   1.000
_cell.length_b   1.000
_cell.length_c   1.000
_cell.angle_alpha   90.00
_cell.angle_beta   90.00
_cell.angle_gamma   90.00
#
_symmetry.space_group_name_H-M   'P 1'
#
loop_
_entity.id
_entity.type
_entity.pdbx_description
1 polymer ?
#
loop_
_entity_poly.entity_id
_entity_poly.type
_entity_poly.pdbx_seq_one_letter_code
_entity_poly.pdbx_strand_id
1 'polypeptide(L)'
;AVVIARLMRDGRFNYPRILEGIEAELRNGATLRSKIQEDINALQNRIIRWLDRFFPEFTMVFKSFGKMAYAVLEKTPLPIDIVGKAPEELLFLYRQVEGMKSPQL
;
A
#
# COMPACT_ATOMS: atom_id res chain seq x y z
N ALA A 1 41.64 3.28 12.78
CA ALA A 1 41.63 2.88 11.37
C ALA A 1 42.59 1.69 11.07
N VAL A 2 42.58 0.62 11.88
CA VAL A 2 43.57 -0.48 11.75
C VAL A 2 43.05 -1.65 10.92
N VAL A 3 41.73 -1.87 10.91
CA VAL A 3 41.10 -3.02 10.24
C VAL A 3 41.16 -2.89 8.71
N ILE A 4 40.92 -1.70 8.15
CA ILE A 4 40.97 -1.44 6.71
C ILE A 4 42.40 -1.64 6.17
N ALA A 5 43.40 -1.12 6.87
CA ALA A 5 44.81 -1.26 6.48
C ALA A 5 45.29 -2.73 6.50
N ARG A 6 44.80 -3.53 7.47
CA ARG A 6 45.13 -4.96 7.56
C ARG A 6 44.49 -5.78 6.43
N LEU A 7 43.26 -5.46 6.04
CA LEU A 7 42.57 -6.09 4.91
C LEU A 7 43.27 -5.82 3.57
N MET A 8 43.78 -4.59 3.37
CA MET A 8 44.58 -4.24 2.18
C MET A 8 45.88 -5.04 2.13
N ARG A 9 46.59 -5.16 3.26
CA ARG A 9 47.85 -5.91 3.35
C ARG A 9 47.65 -7.42 3.14
N ASP A 10 46.57 -7.98 3.69
CA ASP A 10 46.30 -9.42 3.63
C ASP A 10 45.64 -9.84 2.29
N GLY A 11 45.46 -8.92 1.33
CA GLY A 11 44.91 -9.19 -0.01
C GLY A 11 43.43 -9.60 -0.01
N ARG A 12 42.77 -9.51 1.14
CA ARG A 12 41.36 -9.89 1.35
C ARG A 12 40.44 -8.73 1.04
N PHE A 13 40.55 -8.18 -0.16
CA PHE A 13 39.61 -7.18 -0.67
C PHE A 13 38.94 -7.70 -1.93
N ASN A 14 37.63 -7.52 -1.99
CA ASN A 14 36.85 -7.83 -3.18
C ASN A 14 36.81 -6.57 -4.05
N TYR A 15 37.11 -6.68 -5.35
CA TYR A 15 36.91 -5.56 -6.25
C TYR A 15 35.42 -5.24 -6.31
N PRO A 16 34.99 -4.01 -5.98
CA PRO A 16 33.59 -3.66 -6.09
C PRO A 16 33.19 -3.83 -7.56
N ARG A 17 32.28 -4.76 -7.83
CA ARG A 17 31.66 -4.87 -9.15
C ARG A 17 30.83 -3.61 -9.37
N ILE A 18 31.39 -2.67 -10.11
CA ILE A 18 30.68 -1.48 -10.55
C ILE A 18 29.68 -1.98 -11.60
N LEU A 19 28.40 -1.95 -11.24
CA LEU A 19 27.33 -2.27 -12.16
C LEU A 19 27.28 -1.11 -13.17
N GLU A 20 27.55 -1.38 -14.44
CA GLU A 20 27.46 -0.41 -15.53
C GLU A 20 26.38 -0.85 -16.53
N GLY A 21 25.70 0.12 -17.15
CA GLY A 21 24.63 -0.12 -18.12
C GLY A 21 23.39 -0.79 -17.51
N ILE A 22 22.92 -1.86 -18.15
CA ILE A 22 21.60 -2.49 -17.88
C ILE A 22 21.49 -2.99 -16.43
N GLU A 23 22.57 -3.52 -15.84
CA GLU A 23 22.51 -4.05 -14.46
C GLU A 23 22.32 -2.93 -13.41
N ALA A 24 22.83 -1.72 -13.68
CA ALA A 24 22.63 -0.55 -12.82
C ALA A 24 21.18 -0.03 -12.91
N GLU A 25 20.61 -0.02 -14.12
CA GLU A 25 19.21 0.36 -14.35
C GLU A 25 18.25 -0.62 -13.66
N LEU A 26 18.51 -1.92 -13.73
CA LEU A 26 17.73 -2.94 -13.02
C LEU A 26 17.79 -2.74 -11.51
N ARG A 27 18.96 -2.41 -10.94
CA ARG A 27 19.10 -2.10 -9.51
C ARG A 27 18.33 -0.85 -9.12
N ASN A 28 18.38 0.20 -9.95
CA ASN A 28 17.63 1.44 -9.72
C ASN A 28 16.13 1.18 -9.79
N GLY A 29 15.66 0.42 -10.77
CA GLY A 29 14.26 0.00 -10.91
C GLY A 29 13.76 -0.83 -9.73
N ALA A 30 14.56 -1.79 -9.26
CA ALA A 30 14.24 -2.58 -8.07
C ALA A 30 14.16 -1.70 -6.81
N THR A 31 15.08 -0.76 -6.65
CA THR A 31 15.08 0.19 -5.53
C THR A 31 13.85 1.09 -5.57
N LEU A 32 13.48 1.59 -6.75
CA LEU A 32 12.28 2.40 -6.95
C LEU A 32 11.01 1.62 -6.61
N ARG A 33 10.91 0.36 -7.08
CA ARG A 33 9.78 -0.52 -6.75
C ARG A 33 9.63 -0.72 -5.23
N SER A 34 10.73 -0.94 -4.52
CA SER A 34 10.70 -1.09 -3.05
C SER A 34 10.21 0.19 -2.37
N LYS A 35 10.68 1.36 -2.80
CA LYS A 35 10.20 2.65 -2.27
C LYS A 35 8.69 2.83 -2.49
N ILE A 36 8.21 2.56 -3.71
CA ILE A 36 6.77 2.64 -4.01
C ILE A 36 5.97 1.68 -3.13
N GLN A 37 6.47 0.47 -2.90
CA GLN A 37 5.79 -0.49 -2.02
C GLN A 37 5.75 -0.02 -0.56
N GLU A 38 6.84 0.58 -0.06
CA GLU A 38 6.87 1.19 1.26
C GLU A 38 5.87 2.33 1.39
N ASP A 39 5.79 3.21 0.38
CA ASP A 39 4.83 4.31 0.34
C ASP A 39 3.38 3.82 0.32
N ILE A 40 3.07 2.79 -0.47
CA ILE A 40 1.74 2.16 -0.49
C ILE A 40 1.39 1.61 0.89
N ASN A 41 2.33 0.89 1.53
CA ASN A 41 2.11 0.32 2.86
C ASN A 41 1.92 1.43 3.91
N ALA A 42 2.68 2.52 3.82
CA ALA A 42 2.56 3.67 4.72
C ALA A 42 1.19 4.36 4.58
N LEU A 43 0.70 4.52 3.34
CA LEU A 43 -0.63 5.06 3.05
C LEU A 43 -1.74 4.15 3.59
N GLN A 44 -1.66 2.84 3.36
CA GLN A 44 -2.61 1.88 3.91
C GLN A 44 -2.67 1.95 5.45
N ASN A 45 -1.51 1.97 6.10
CA ASN A 45 -1.43 2.12 7.56
C ASN A 45 -1.97 3.46 8.07
N ARG A 46 -1.93 4.52 7.25
CA ARG A 46 -2.55 5.80 7.58
C ARG A 46 -4.08 5.73 7.50
N ILE A 47 -4.61 5.07 6.46
CA ILE A 47 -6.05 4.84 6.31
C ILE A 47 -6.59 3.99 7.47
N ILE A 48 -5.91 2.89 7.82
CA ILE A 48 -6.28 2.05 8.97
C ILE A 48 -6.34 2.88 10.25
N ARG A 49 -5.31 3.69 10.54
CA ARG A 49 -5.31 4.55 11.73
C ARG A 49 -6.44 5.57 11.76
N TRP A 50 -6.85 6.09 10.61
CA TRP A 50 -8.00 6.99 10.52
C TRP A 50 -9.30 6.23 10.78
N LEU A 51 -9.45 5.05 10.18
CA LEU A 51 -10.58 4.16 10.40
C LEU A 51 -10.70 3.75 11.86
N ASP A 52 -9.62 3.31 12.51
CA ASP A 52 -9.66 2.94 13.94
C ASP A 52 -10.09 4.11 14.84
N ARG A 53 -9.82 5.35 14.44
CA ARG A 53 -10.18 6.55 15.20
C ARG A 53 -11.64 6.98 15.02
N PHE A 54 -12.18 6.85 13.81
CA PHE A 54 -13.48 7.42 13.44
C PHE A 54 -14.55 6.38 13.12
N PHE A 55 -14.15 5.16 12.75
CA PHE A 55 -15.02 4.05 12.36
C PHE A 55 -14.39 2.67 12.65
N PRO A 56 -14.19 2.31 13.94
CA PRO A 56 -13.49 1.08 14.33
C PRO A 56 -14.22 -0.20 13.89
N GLU A 57 -15.54 -0.16 13.69
CA GLU A 57 -16.33 -1.32 13.23
C GLU A 57 -16.03 -1.68 11.76
N PHE A 58 -15.45 -0.76 10.99
CA PHE A 58 -15.16 -0.96 9.57
C PHE A 58 -14.19 -2.12 9.32
N THR A 59 -13.16 -2.26 10.16
CA THR A 59 -12.14 -3.31 10.02
C THR A 59 -12.68 -4.70 10.35
N MET A 60 -13.78 -4.78 11.11
CA MET A 60 -14.49 -6.03 11.41
C MET A 60 -15.36 -6.49 10.23
N VAL A 61 -15.93 -5.53 9.48
CA VAL A 61 -16.78 -5.82 8.32
C VAL A 61 -15.96 -6.10 7.07
N PHE A 62 -14.89 -5.33 6.84
CA PHE A 62 -14.01 -5.47 5.68
C PHE A 62 -12.65 -6.02 6.08
N LYS A 63 -12.43 -7.31 5.82
CA LYS A 63 -11.14 -7.99 6.09
C LYS A 63 -9.99 -7.50 5.18
N SER A 64 -10.30 -6.89 4.04
CA SER A 64 -9.31 -6.31 3.14
C SER A 64 -9.84 -5.06 2.44
N PHE A 65 -8.93 -4.16 2.05
CA PHE A 65 -9.23 -2.99 1.22
C PHE A 65 -9.51 -3.41 -0.22
N GLY A 66 -10.66 -4.05 -0.43
CA GLY A 66 -11.20 -4.38 -1.74
C GLY A 66 -11.91 -3.17 -2.37
N LYS A 67 -12.40 -3.36 -3.60
CA LYS A 67 -13.17 -2.32 -4.33
C LYS A 67 -14.35 -1.77 -3.54
N MET A 68 -15.05 -2.65 -2.81
CA MET A 68 -16.19 -2.27 -1.99
C MET A 68 -15.77 -1.44 -0.77
N ALA A 69 -14.65 -1.76 -0.12
CA ALA A 69 -14.12 -0.97 0.99
C ALA A 69 -13.75 0.46 0.54
N TYR A 70 -13.14 0.61 -0.63
CA TYR A 70 -12.86 1.93 -1.21
C TYR A 70 -14.14 2.69 -1.59
N ALA A 71 -15.14 2.02 -2.17
CA ALA A 71 -16.41 2.66 -2.51
C ALA A 71 -17.16 3.16 -1.26
N VAL A 72 -17.11 2.41 -0.16
CA VAL A 72 -17.67 2.84 1.14
C VAL A 72 -16.90 4.03 1.68
N LEU A 73 -15.56 4.00 1.66
CA LEU A 73 -14.74 5.13 2.09
C LEU A 73 -14.95 6.40 1.25
N GLU A 74 -15.27 6.26 -0.04
CA GLU A 74 -15.50 7.39 -0.93
C GLU A 74 -16.88 8.03 -0.74
N LYS A 75 -17.92 7.22 -0.49
CA LYS A 75 -19.31 7.71 -0.42
C LYS A 75 -19.83 7.90 1.00
N THR A 76 -19.31 7.17 1.97
CA THR A 76 -19.72 7.21 3.39
C THR A 76 -18.51 7.01 4.30
N PRO A 77 -17.65 8.03 4.44
CA PRO A 77 -16.43 7.93 5.25
C PRO A 77 -16.70 7.89 6.75
N LEU A 78 -17.88 8.32 7.21
CA LEU A 78 -18.24 8.37 8.63
C LEU A 78 -19.38 7.39 8.96
N PRO A 79 -19.41 6.82 10.18
CA PRO A 79 -20.49 5.92 10.59
C PRO A 79 -21.87 6.58 10.51
N ILE A 80 -21.94 7.89 10.78
CA ILE A 80 -23.19 8.66 10.78
C ILE A 80 -23.86 8.72 9.40
N ASP A 81 -23.09 8.59 8.31
CA ASP A 81 -23.62 8.62 6.94
C ASP A 81 -24.30 7.30 6.54
N ILE A 82 -24.03 6.24 7.31
CA ILE A 82 -24.57 4.88 7.15
C ILE A 82 -25.78 4.69 8.07
N VAL A 83 -25.76 5.29 9.26
CA VAL A 83 -26.83 5.20 10.26
C VAL A 83 -28.12 5.82 9.70
N GLY A 84 -29.12 4.99 9.45
CA GLY A 84 -30.45 5.40 8.98
C GLY A 84 -30.72 5.20 7.49
N LYS A 85 -29.76 4.70 6.71
CA LYS A 85 -29.99 4.34 5.30
C LYS A 85 -30.36 2.87 5.14
N ALA A 86 -31.23 2.58 4.17
CA ALA A 86 -31.54 1.21 3.81
C ALA A 86 -30.34 0.57 3.07
N PRO A 87 -30.08 -0.75 3.27
CA PRO A 87 -28.98 -1.42 2.60
C PRO A 87 -29.06 -1.37 1.07
N GLU A 88 -30.27 -1.31 0.51
CA GLU A 88 -30.50 -1.16 -0.94
C GLU A 88 -30.06 0.20 -1.49
N GLU A 89 -30.26 1.28 -0.73
CA GLU A 89 -29.83 2.63 -1.10
C GLU A 89 -28.29 2.75 -1.06
N LEU A 90 -27.67 2.14 -0.06
CA LEU A 90 -26.21 2.07 0.07
C LEU A 90 -25.59 1.29 -1.11
N LEU A 91 -26.19 0.16 -1.48
CA LEU A 91 -25.75 -0.62 -2.64
C LEU A 91 -25.86 0.18 -3.95
N PHE A 92 -26.90 0.99 -4.12
CA PHE A 92 -27.05 1.86 -5.28
C PHE A 92 -25.95 2.94 -5.32
N LEU A 93 -25.68 3.58 -4.18
CA LEU A 93 -24.60 4.58 -4.03
C LEU A 93 -23.22 4.00 -4.34
N TYR A 94 -22.90 2.81 -3.84
CA TYR A 94 -21.60 2.17 -4.08
C TYR A 94 -21.44 1.62 -5.50
N ARG A 95 -22.55 1.32 -6.19
CA ARG A 95 -22.54 0.91 -7.61
C ARG A 95 -22.17 2.05 -8.56
N GLN A 96 -22.36 3.31 -8.15
CA GLN A 96 -21.98 4.48 -8.94
C GLN A 96 -20.48 4.80 -8.93
N VAL A 97 -19.70 4.16 -8.04
CA VAL A 97 -18.24 4.35 -8.00
C VAL A 97 -17.58 3.57 -9.14
N GLU A 98 -16.78 4.26 -9.96
CA GLU A 98 -16.08 3.65 -11.09
C GLU A 98 -15.17 2.49 -10.63
N GLY A 99 -15.37 1.30 -11.22
CA GLY A 99 -14.56 0.10 -10.94
C GLY A 99 -15.35 -1.12 -10.46
N MET A 100 -16.61 -0.95 -10.06
CA MET A 100 -17.56 -2.03 -9.78
C MET A 100 -18.23 -2.54 -11.08
N LYS A 101 -17.45 -3.14 -11.98
CA LYS A 101 -18.03 -4.13 -12.90
C LYS A 101 -18.35 -5.37 -12.07
N SER A 102 -19.61 -5.57 -11.73
CA SER A 102 -20.09 -6.85 -11.23
C SER A 102 -19.66 -7.94 -12.22
N PRO A 103 -19.13 -9.10 -11.77
CA PRO A 103 -19.36 -10.32 -12.52
C PRO A 103 -20.88 -10.41 -12.69
N GLN A 104 -21.32 -10.38 -13.94
CA GLN A 104 -22.75 -10.44 -14.24
C GLN A 104 -23.31 -11.73 -13.62
N LEU A 105 -24.46 -11.59 -12.94
CA LEU A 105 -25.33 -12.72 -12.64
C LEU A 105 -25.86 -13.28 -13.96
#